data_AF-A0A183U3R7-F1
#
_entry.id   AF-A0A183U3R7-F1
#
_cell.length_a   1.000
_cell.length_b   1.000
_cell.length_c   1.000
_cell.angle_alpha   90.00
_cell.angle_beta   90.00
_cell.angle_gamma   90.00
#
_symmetry.space_group_name_H-M   'P 1'
#
loop_
_entity.id
_entity.type
_entity.pdbx_description
1 polymer ?
#
loop_
_entity_poly.entity_id
_entity_poly.type
_entity_poly.pdbx_seq_one_letter_code
_entity_poly.pdbx_strand_id
1 'polypeptide(L)'
;MATADQKEDVVLASFATLSILQLIKDAQQKHGLRHGDYQRYRGYCARRVRRIRKSLGFTHIHKSVPKHPAKFNQRKIVFDVVSEERYLQVAVFDAERNWSYAMQLKQEAGEDVHSRKRFHMANKLRKAVRHTSNLEAIVKMCDRVCCH
;
A
#
# COMPACT_ATOMS: atom_id res chain seq x y z
N MET A 1 2.63 -13.30 -41.16
CA MET A 1 3.76 -13.62 -40.27
C MET A 1 3.43 -13.04 -38.90
N ALA A 2 3.01 -13.90 -37.98
CA ALA A 2 2.60 -13.51 -36.63
C ALA A 2 3.85 -13.28 -35.78
N THR A 3 4.05 -12.05 -35.30
CA THR A 3 5.02 -11.78 -34.22
C THR A 3 4.33 -12.14 -32.91
N ALA A 4 4.57 -13.37 -32.46
CA ALA A 4 4.20 -13.80 -31.12
C ALA A 4 4.97 -12.93 -30.12
N ASP A 5 4.21 -12.12 -29.37
CA ASP A 5 4.67 -11.35 -28.23
C ASP A 5 5.19 -12.34 -27.18
N GLN A 6 6.51 -12.48 -27.12
CA GLN A 6 7.17 -13.33 -26.13
C GLN A 6 7.01 -12.65 -24.78
N LYS A 7 6.04 -13.14 -24.02
CA LYS A 7 5.84 -12.79 -22.62
C LYS A 7 6.95 -13.49 -21.84
N GLU A 8 8.12 -12.84 -21.75
CA GLU A 8 9.22 -13.30 -20.91
C GLU A 8 8.67 -13.60 -19.52
N ASP A 9 8.82 -14.85 -19.10
CA ASP A 9 8.53 -15.27 -17.75
C ASP A 9 9.33 -14.39 -16.81
N VAL A 10 8.63 -13.45 -16.16
CA VAL A 10 9.20 -12.55 -15.16
C VAL A 10 9.50 -13.40 -13.93
N VAL A 11 10.57 -14.18 -14.03
CA VAL A 11 11.26 -14.75 -12.89
C VAL A 11 11.64 -13.54 -12.06
N LEU A 12 10.96 -13.37 -10.93
CA LEU A 12 11.23 -12.35 -9.94
C LEU A 12 12.64 -12.61 -9.44
N ALA A 13 13.63 -12.07 -10.16
CA ALA A 13 15.03 -12.21 -9.87
C ALA A 13 15.21 -11.84 -8.42
N SER A 14 15.50 -12.89 -7.62
CA SER A 14 15.86 -12.87 -6.20
C SER A 14 15.66 -11.49 -5.59
N PHE A 15 14.43 -11.22 -5.10
CA PHE A 15 14.09 -9.91 -4.54
C PHE A 15 15.26 -9.44 -3.67
N ALA A 16 15.88 -8.32 -4.05
CA ALA A 16 16.70 -7.56 -3.13
C ALA A 16 15.92 -7.48 -1.82
N THR A 17 16.50 -7.95 -0.73
CA THR A 17 15.82 -8.12 0.55
C THR A 17 15.20 -6.77 0.96
N LEU A 18 13.92 -6.57 0.67
CA LEU A 18 13.21 -5.36 1.07
C LEU A 18 13.12 -5.43 2.59
N SER A 19 13.99 -4.68 3.26
CA SER A 19 13.95 -4.54 4.70
C SER A 19 12.75 -3.65 5.06
N ILE A 20 11.57 -4.28 5.18
CA ILE A 20 10.29 -3.60 5.46
C ILE A 20 10.44 -2.76 6.73
N LEU A 21 11.08 -3.33 7.76
CA LEU A 21 11.26 -2.69 9.04
C LEU A 21 12.13 -1.42 8.91
N GLN A 22 13.27 -1.51 8.23
CA GLN A 22 14.16 -0.36 8.03
C GLN A 22 13.46 0.73 7.21
N LEU A 23 12.80 0.34 6.11
CA LEU A 23 12.04 1.26 5.26
C LEU A 23 10.98 2.04 6.04
N ILE A 24 10.23 1.36 6.91
CA ILE A 24 9.19 1.98 7.74
C ILE A 24 9.83 2.90 8.78
N LYS A 25 10.83 2.43 9.52
CA LYS A 25 11.46 3.22 10.58
C LYS A 25 12.11 4.50 10.05
N ASP A 26 12.81 4.41 8.93
CA ASP A 26 13.40 5.57 8.26
C ASP A 26 12.33 6.56 7.81
N ALA A 27 11.23 6.07 7.23
CA ALA A 27 10.13 6.91 6.80
C ALA A 27 9.44 7.61 7.99
N GLN A 28 9.21 6.88 9.08
CA GLN A 28 8.60 7.41 10.30
C GLN A 28 9.46 8.52 10.92
N GLN A 29 10.76 8.27 11.08
CA GLN A 29 11.71 9.23 11.63
C GLN A 29 11.80 10.51 10.78
N LYS A 30 11.91 10.37 9.45
CA LYS A 30 12.07 11.50 8.52
C LYS A 30 10.80 12.34 8.34
N HIS A 31 9.61 11.77 8.54
CA HIS A 31 8.36 12.40 8.11
C HIS A 31 7.36 12.70 9.24
N GLY A 32 7.87 13.02 10.43
CA GLY A 32 7.08 13.68 11.50
C GLY A 32 6.87 12.82 12.75
N LEU A 33 7.06 11.49 12.65
CA LEU A 33 6.80 10.62 13.79
C LEU A 33 7.83 10.78 14.93
N ARG A 34 9.00 11.35 14.63
CA ARG A 34 9.98 11.79 15.65
C ARG A 34 9.37 12.77 16.66
N HIS A 35 8.36 13.56 16.25
CA HIS A 35 7.65 14.52 17.09
C HIS A 35 6.19 14.10 17.37
N GLY A 36 5.81 12.86 17.05
CA GLY A 36 4.43 12.38 17.25
C GLY A 36 3.40 12.91 16.25
N ASP A 37 3.82 13.50 15.13
CA ASP A 37 2.90 14.06 14.11
C ASP A 37 2.44 12.97 13.13
N TYR A 38 1.36 12.28 13.50
CA TYR A 38 0.75 11.23 12.68
C TYR A 38 0.04 11.76 11.43
N GLN A 39 -0.48 13.00 11.48
CA GLN A 39 -1.17 13.61 10.34
C GLN A 39 -0.20 13.87 9.19
N ARG A 40 0.99 14.41 9.50
CA ARG A 40 2.05 14.63 8.52
C ARG A 40 2.57 13.32 7.93
N TYR A 41 2.80 12.31 8.77
CA TYR A 41 3.23 10.99 8.31
C TYR A 41 2.19 10.33 7.39
N ARG A 42 0.89 10.39 7.74
CA ARG A 42 -0.23 9.93 6.89
C ARG A 42 -0.21 10.60 5.51
N GLY A 43 0.00 11.92 5.48
CA GLY A 43 0.10 12.70 4.25
C GLY A 43 1.32 12.34 3.40
N TYR A 44 2.45 12.01 4.02
CA TYR A 44 3.61 11.46 3.33
C TYR A 44 3.29 10.10 2.70
N CYS A 45 2.72 9.15 3.45
CA CYS A 45 2.39 7.81 2.94
C CYS A 45 1.43 7.89 1.73
N ALA A 46 0.41 8.74 1.80
CA ALA A 46 -0.52 8.95 0.69
C ALA A 46 0.18 9.47 -0.58
N ARG A 47 1.07 10.47 -0.43
CA ARG A 47 1.85 11.02 -1.55
C ARG A 47 2.86 10.02 -2.10
N ARG A 48 3.50 9.23 -1.24
CA ARG A 48 4.45 8.18 -1.65
C ARG A 48 3.75 7.08 -2.45
N VAL A 49 2.62 6.55 -1.97
CA VAL A 49 1.78 5.59 -2.72
C VAL A 49 1.39 6.15 -4.08
N ARG A 50 0.94 7.42 -4.15
CA ARG A 50 0.58 8.06 -5.42
C ARG A 50 1.76 8.15 -6.39
N ARG A 51 2.95 8.55 -5.90
CA ARG A 51 4.15 8.65 -6.74
C ARG A 51 4.57 7.29 -7.29
N ILE A 52 4.62 6.26 -6.44
CA ILE A 52 4.99 4.90 -6.85
C ILE A 52 4.00 4.35 -7.87
N ARG A 53 2.69 4.50 -7.63
CA ARG A 53 1.66 4.06 -8.59
C ARG A 53 1.75 4.81 -9.92
N LYS A 54 2.11 6.09 -9.91
CA LYS A 54 2.33 6.87 -11.14
C LYS A 54 3.57 6.39 -11.89
N SER A 55 4.68 6.12 -11.19
CA SER A 55 5.92 5.64 -11.83
C SER A 55 5.75 4.24 -12.43
N LEU A 56 4.90 3.41 -11.86
CA LEU A 56 4.58 2.07 -12.37
C LEU A 56 3.49 2.06 -13.45
N GLY A 57 2.90 3.21 -13.81
CA GLY A 57 1.70 3.24 -14.66
C GLY A 57 0.48 2.53 -14.04
N PHE A 58 0.54 2.20 -12.75
CA PHE A 58 -0.45 1.44 -11.99
C PHE A 58 -1.42 2.36 -11.22
N THR A 59 -1.98 3.34 -11.92
CA THR A 59 -2.97 4.26 -11.34
C THR A 59 -4.38 3.68 -11.40
N HIS A 60 -5.21 3.99 -10.42
CA HIS A 60 -6.64 3.72 -10.53
C HIS A 60 -7.21 4.44 -11.75
N ILE A 61 -8.10 3.77 -12.47
CA ILE A 61 -8.70 4.34 -13.67
C ILE A 61 -9.95 5.09 -13.24
N HIS A 62 -9.99 6.37 -13.56
CA HIS A 62 -11.19 7.20 -13.41
C HIS A 62 -11.60 7.66 -14.81
N LYS A 63 -12.64 7.02 -15.36
CA LYS A 63 -13.21 7.41 -16.66
C LYS A 63 -14.47 8.19 -16.41
N SER A 64 -14.43 9.49 -16.69
CA SER A 64 -15.61 10.35 -16.79
C SER A 64 -15.94 10.52 -18.27
N VAL A 65 -17.05 9.92 -18.70
CA VAL A 65 -17.56 10.08 -20.06
C VAL A 65 -18.77 11.02 -19.98
N PRO A 66 -18.90 12.02 -20.87
CA PRO A 66 -20.10 12.85 -20.93
C PRO A 66 -21.36 11.99 -20.98
N LYS A 67 -22.40 12.35 -20.21
CA LYS A 67 -23.68 11.62 -20.07
C LYS A 67 -23.61 10.23 -19.41
N HIS A 68 -22.47 9.79 -18.87
CA HIS A 68 -22.38 8.57 -18.07
C HIS A 68 -21.80 8.84 -16.67
N PRO A 69 -22.24 8.08 -15.65
CA PRO A 69 -21.66 8.20 -14.32
C PRO A 69 -20.18 7.81 -14.35
N ALA A 70 -19.35 8.58 -13.63
CA ALA A 70 -17.93 8.32 -13.55
C ALA A 70 -17.66 6.91 -13.02
N LYS A 71 -16.93 6.10 -13.79
CA LYS A 71 -16.55 4.75 -13.40
C LYS A 71 -15.17 4.77 -12.75
N PHE A 72 -15.13 4.43 -11.46
CA PHE A 72 -13.90 4.18 -10.74
C PHE A 72 -13.53 2.70 -10.81
N ASN A 73 -12.42 2.38 -11.45
CA ASN A 73 -11.88 1.02 -11.47
C ASN A 73 -10.65 0.93 -10.55
N GLN A 74 -10.83 0.21 -9.45
CA GLN A 74 -9.79 -0.01 -8.47
C GLN A 74 -8.81 -1.08 -8.95
N ARG A 75 -7.64 -0.64 -9.42
CA ARG A 75 -6.49 -1.52 -9.61
C ARG A 75 -5.94 -2.01 -8.26
N LYS A 76 -6.24 -3.26 -7.92
CA LYS A 76 -5.73 -3.96 -6.72
C LYS A 76 -4.41 -4.66 -7.05
N ILE A 77 -3.49 -4.69 -6.08
CA ILE A 77 -2.23 -5.40 -6.24
C ILE A 77 -2.53 -6.89 -6.06
N VAL A 78 -2.29 -7.65 -7.12
CA VAL A 78 -2.44 -9.11 -7.20
C VAL A 78 -1.10 -9.68 -7.65
N PHE A 79 -0.79 -10.92 -7.25
CA PHE A 79 0.46 -11.60 -7.55
C PHE A 79 0.90 -11.46 -9.02
N ASP A 80 0.00 -11.72 -9.98
CA ASP A 80 0.28 -11.66 -11.42
C ASP A 80 0.78 -10.31 -11.96
N VAL A 81 0.55 -9.22 -11.20
CA VAL A 81 0.93 -7.85 -11.59
C VAL A 81 2.23 -7.41 -10.90
N VAL A 82 2.68 -8.15 -9.89
CA VAL A 82 3.88 -7.83 -9.12
C VAL A 82 5.10 -8.29 -9.91
N SER A 83 5.66 -7.37 -10.70
CA SER A 83 6.91 -7.60 -11.44
C SER A 83 8.13 -7.01 -10.72
N GLU A 84 7.93 -6.08 -9.79
CA GLU A 84 9.01 -5.34 -9.12
C GLU A 84 8.74 -5.12 -7.63
N GLU A 85 9.80 -4.91 -6.87
CA GLU A 85 9.78 -4.53 -5.44
C GLU A 85 8.88 -3.31 -5.14
N ARG A 86 8.82 -2.34 -6.06
CA ARG A 86 8.03 -1.11 -5.90
C ARG A 86 6.54 -1.39 -5.68
N TYR A 87 6.01 -2.49 -6.23
CA TYR A 87 4.62 -2.90 -5.97
C TYR A 87 4.40 -3.31 -4.50
N LEU A 88 5.37 -4.01 -3.90
CA LEU A 88 5.34 -4.39 -2.49
C LEU A 88 5.37 -3.15 -1.60
N GLN A 89 6.20 -2.15 -1.95
CA GLN A 89 6.22 -0.88 -1.23
C GLN A 89 4.85 -0.18 -1.23
N VAL A 90 4.06 -0.28 -2.31
CA VAL A 90 2.69 0.29 -2.32
C VAL A 90 1.82 -0.34 -1.25
N ALA A 91 1.83 -1.67 -1.11
CA ALA A 91 1.04 -2.37 -0.10
C ALA A 91 1.49 -2.02 1.32
N VAL A 92 2.81 -1.95 1.55
CA VAL A 92 3.39 -1.50 2.83
C VAL A 92 2.92 -0.09 3.19
N PHE A 93 3.05 0.88 2.27
CA PHE A 93 2.67 2.27 2.56
C PHE A 93 1.14 2.47 2.61
N ASP A 94 0.33 1.65 1.93
CA ASP A 94 -1.13 1.64 2.10
C ASP A 94 -1.52 1.14 3.50
N ALA A 95 -0.82 0.13 4.04
CA ALA A 95 -1.00 -0.31 5.43
C ALA A 95 -0.57 0.78 6.44
N GLU A 96 0.63 1.34 6.29
CA GLU A 96 1.16 2.42 7.13
C GLU A 96 0.27 3.67 7.12
N ARG A 97 -0.34 4.02 5.98
CA ARG A 97 -1.29 5.14 5.91
C ARG A 97 -2.54 4.88 6.77
N ASN A 98 -3.05 3.64 6.79
CA ASN A 98 -4.20 3.29 7.61
C ASN A 98 -3.82 3.24 9.10
N TRP A 99 -2.66 2.68 9.42
CA TRP A 99 -2.14 2.64 10.80
C TRP A 99 -1.91 4.05 11.36
N SER A 100 -1.22 4.93 10.62
CA SER A 100 -0.99 6.32 11.03
C SER A 100 -2.30 7.08 11.26
N TYR A 101 -3.31 6.84 10.41
CA TYR A 101 -4.62 7.43 10.64
C TYR A 101 -5.29 6.87 11.91
N ALA A 102 -5.18 5.57 12.16
CA ALA A 102 -5.67 4.99 13.41
C ALA A 102 -4.99 5.63 14.63
N MET A 103 -3.68 5.84 14.58
CA MET A 103 -2.93 6.47 15.69
C MET A 103 -3.30 7.95 15.88
N GLN A 104 -3.52 8.70 14.79
CA GLN A 104 -4.07 10.05 14.86
C GLN A 104 -5.43 10.06 15.58
N LEU A 105 -6.34 9.17 15.18
CA LEU A 105 -7.67 9.08 15.80
C LEU A 105 -7.60 8.64 17.26
N LYS A 106 -6.60 7.82 17.62
CA LYS A 106 -6.32 7.42 19.00
C LYS A 106 -5.94 8.63 19.85
N GLN A 107 -5.04 9.49 19.37
CA GLN A 107 -4.67 10.73 20.05
C GLN A 107 -5.87 11.67 20.18
N GLU A 108 -6.66 11.82 19.12
CA GLU A 108 -7.82 12.72 19.10
C GLU A 108 -9.02 12.21 19.91
N ALA A 109 -9.11 10.91 20.18
CA ALA A 109 -10.19 10.33 20.98
C ALA A 109 -9.95 10.50 22.50
N GLY A 110 -8.69 10.69 22.92
CA GLY A 110 -8.34 10.77 24.34
C GLY A 110 -8.79 9.54 25.11
N GLU A 111 -9.36 9.76 26.30
CA GLU A 111 -9.85 8.72 27.21
C GLU A 111 -11.32 8.35 26.98
N ASP A 112 -12.03 9.04 26.08
CA ASP A 112 -13.46 8.79 25.85
C ASP A 112 -13.68 7.41 25.21
N VAL A 113 -14.17 6.47 26.02
CA VAL A 113 -14.43 5.07 25.64
C VAL A 113 -15.56 4.95 24.62
N HIS A 114 -16.51 5.88 24.59
CA HIS A 114 -17.68 5.84 23.72
C HIS A 114 -17.52 6.67 22.43
N SER A 115 -16.34 7.26 22.22
CA SER A 115 -16.08 8.11 21.06
C SER A 115 -16.29 7.36 19.73
N ARG A 116 -17.08 7.94 18.82
CA ARG A 116 -17.21 7.47 17.42
C ARG A 116 -15.84 7.35 16.73
N LYS A 117 -14.84 8.13 17.17
CA LYS A 117 -13.46 8.06 16.68
C LYS A 117 -12.80 6.71 16.97
N ARG A 118 -13.13 6.03 18.07
CA ARG A 118 -12.61 4.69 18.39
C ARG A 118 -13.09 3.63 17.40
N PHE A 119 -14.36 3.68 17.00
CA PHE A 119 -14.88 2.82 15.95
C PHE A 119 -14.19 3.10 14.61
N HIS A 120 -13.94 4.38 14.29
CA HIS A 120 -13.20 4.75 13.09
C HIS A 120 -11.75 4.23 13.14
N MET A 121 -11.06 4.39 14.28
CA MET A 121 -9.73 3.84 14.54
C MET A 121 -9.69 2.33 14.31
N ALA A 122 -10.59 1.57 14.93
CA ALA A 122 -10.67 0.11 14.77
C ALA A 122 -10.87 -0.28 13.29
N ASN A 123 -11.73 0.44 12.57
CA ASN A 123 -11.91 0.21 11.13
C ASN A 123 -10.66 0.51 10.30
N LYS A 124 -9.87 1.52 10.68
CA LYS A 124 -8.58 1.80 10.02
C LYS A 124 -7.56 0.69 10.29
N LEU A 125 -7.47 0.19 11.52
CA LEU A 125 -6.60 -0.94 11.84
C LEU A 125 -7.01 -2.21 11.08
N ARG A 126 -8.31 -2.54 11.01
CA ARG A 126 -8.79 -3.65 10.18
C ARG A 126 -8.38 -3.51 8.71
N LYS A 127 -8.42 -2.29 8.16
CA LYS A 127 -7.95 -2.03 6.79
C LYS A 127 -6.43 -2.19 6.66
N ALA A 128 -5.65 -1.76 7.64
CA ALA A 128 -4.21 -1.97 7.66
C ALA A 128 -3.87 -3.47 7.63
N VAL A 129 -4.53 -4.27 8.47
CA VAL A 129 -4.36 -5.74 8.49
C VAL A 129 -4.70 -6.37 7.14
N ARG A 130 -5.80 -5.96 6.48
CA ARG A 130 -6.13 -6.46 5.13
C ARG A 130 -5.02 -6.19 4.11
N HIS A 131 -4.39 -5.02 4.17
CA HIS A 131 -3.28 -4.69 3.28
C HIS A 131 -2.04 -5.54 3.58
N THR A 132 -1.71 -5.75 4.85
CA THR A 132 -0.56 -6.60 5.24
C THR A 132 -0.81 -8.07 4.93
N SER A 133 -2.02 -8.59 5.14
CA SER A 133 -2.36 -9.97 4.75
C SER A 133 -2.28 -10.19 3.25
N ASN A 134 -2.68 -9.20 2.44
CA ASN A 134 -2.51 -9.26 0.98
C ASN A 134 -1.03 -9.24 0.59
N LEU A 135 -0.21 -8.41 1.25
CA LEU A 135 1.24 -8.39 1.05
C LEU A 135 1.87 -9.74 1.41
N GLU A 136 1.53 -10.29 2.56
CA GLU A 136 2.02 -11.59 3.02
C GLU A 136 1.67 -12.72 2.05
N ALA A 137 0.43 -12.74 1.53
CA ALA A 137 0.01 -13.71 0.53
C ALA A 137 0.84 -13.60 -0.76
N ILE A 138 1.09 -12.39 -1.25
CA ILE A 138 1.92 -12.14 -2.43
C ILE A 138 3.36 -12.62 -2.20
N VAL A 139 3.96 -12.27 -1.06
CA VAL A 139 5.35 -12.67 -0.73
C VAL A 139 5.48 -14.18 -0.63
N LYS A 140 4.56 -14.85 0.07
CA LYS A 140 4.54 -16.32 0.17
C LYS A 140 4.37 -17.02 -1.18
N MET A 141 3.65 -16.41 -2.13
CA MET A 141 3.54 -16.93 -3.49
C MET A 141 4.84 -16.73 -4.28
N CYS A 142 5.52 -15.60 -4.10
CA CYS A 142 6.82 -15.34 -4.73
C CYS A 142 7.90 -16.33 -4.25
N ASP A 143 7.97 -16.59 -2.95
CA ASP A 143 8.94 -17.53 -2.37
C ASP A 143 8.77 -18.96 -2.89
N ARG A 144 7.52 -19.39 -3.12
CA ARG A 144 7.22 -20.73 -3.67
C ARG A 144 7.63 -20.90 -5.13
N VAL A 145 7.56 -19.83 -5.91
CA VAL A 145 7.94 -19.86 -7.34
C VAL A 145 9.47 -19.82 -7.51
N CYS A 146 10.21 -19.30 -6.54
CA CYS A 146 11.68 -19.29 -6.56
C CYS A 146 12.33 -20.60 -6.08
N CYS A 147 11.55 -21.59 -5.62
CA CYS A 147 12.03 -22.90 -5.18
C CYS A 147 11.98 -24.00 -6.26
N HIS A 148 11.76 -23.62 -7.53
CA HIS A 148 11.88 -24.49 -8.70
C HIS A 148 12.91 -23.93 -9.66
#